data_AF-A0A2T4X8M0-F1
#
_entry.id   AF-A0A2T4X8M0-F1
#
_cell.length_a   1.000
_cell.length_b   1.000
_cell.length_c   1.000
_cell.angle_alpha   90.00
_cell.angle_beta   90.00
_cell.angle_gamma   90.00
#
_symmetry.space_group_name_H-M   'P 1'
#
loop_
_entity.id
_entity.type
_entity.pdbx_description
1 polymer ?
#
loop_
_entity_poly.entity_id
_entity_poly.type
_entity_poly.pdbx_seq_one_letter_code
_entity_poly.pdbx_strand_id
1 'polypeptide(L)'
;MIFSALCFLFQWKAEFAAGASRRSAAGAIDVEFVTRHDDPKTVYVLRQWTSLEAFQIYATDPETEKAMRAAGVTGKPTVLMLGTNKH
;
A
#
# COMPACT_ATOMS: atom_id res chain seq x y z
N MET A 1 -8.41 4.89 1.12
CA MET A 1 -7.85 3.95 2.12
C MET A 1 -6.43 4.38 2.45
N ILE A 2 -6.02 4.31 3.71
CA ILE A 2 -4.67 4.64 4.16
C ILE A 2 -3.99 3.36 4.67
N PHE A 3 -2.79 3.10 4.20
CA PHE A 3 -1.92 2.00 4.62
C PHE A 3 -0.66 2.60 5.22
N SER A 4 -0.14 2.08 6.33
CA SER A 4 1.16 2.48 6.86
C SER A 4 2.09 1.29 7.05
N ALA A 5 3.36 1.43 6.64
CA ALA A 5 4.39 0.41 6.80
C ALA A 5 5.76 1.04 7.10
N LEU A 6 6.56 0.34 7.91
CA LEU A 6 7.95 0.70 8.22
C LEU A 6 8.88 0.14 7.14
N CYS A 7 9.69 0.98 6.49
CA CYS A 7 10.55 0.59 5.37
C CYS A 7 11.75 1.53 5.14
N PHE A 8 12.76 1.05 4.41
CA PHE A 8 13.81 1.90 3.83
C PHE A 8 13.31 2.61 2.56
N LEU A 9 13.19 3.94 2.61
CA LEU A 9 12.45 4.73 1.63
C LEU A 9 12.93 4.60 0.16
N PHE A 10 14.24 4.52 -0.08
CA PHE A 10 14.80 4.54 -1.45
C PHE A 10 14.55 3.20 -2.19
N GLN A 11 14.86 2.08 -1.52
CA GLN A 11 14.59 0.73 -2.04
C GLN A 11 13.08 0.52 -2.22
N TRP A 12 12.31 0.95 -1.22
CA TRP A 12 10.86 0.83 -1.23
C TRP A 12 10.23 1.51 -2.43
N LYS A 13 10.65 2.74 -2.75
CA LYS A 13 10.04 3.53 -3.83
C LYS A 13 10.21 2.86 -5.19
N ALA A 14 11.37 2.27 -5.48
CA ALA A 14 11.61 1.57 -6.74
C ALA A 14 10.74 0.32 -6.89
N GLU A 15 10.72 -0.54 -5.87
CA GLU A 15 9.90 -1.76 -5.85
C GLU A 15 8.40 -1.44 -5.85
N PHE A 16 8.02 -0.41 -5.10
CA PHE A 16 6.66 0.10 -5.11
C PHE A 16 6.29 0.55 -6.52
N ALA A 17 7.10 1.34 -7.22
CA ALA A 17 6.84 1.73 -8.60
C ALA A 17 6.73 0.52 -9.55
N ALA A 18 7.62 -0.47 -9.44
CA ALA A 18 7.60 -1.68 -10.25
C ALA A 18 6.29 -2.49 -10.09
N GLY A 19 5.69 -2.49 -8.90
CA GLY A 19 4.39 -3.15 -8.64
C GLY A 19 3.15 -2.43 -9.18
N ALA A 20 3.29 -1.33 -9.93
CA ALA A 20 2.15 -0.50 -10.36
C ALA A 20 1.12 -1.27 -11.19
N SER A 21 1.56 -2.00 -12.23
CA SER A 21 0.67 -2.75 -13.13
C SER A 21 -0.12 -3.83 -12.38
N ARG A 22 0.53 -4.52 -11.44
CA ARG A 22 -0.14 -5.54 -10.61
C ARG A 22 -1.24 -4.95 -9.75
N ARG A 23 -0.98 -3.80 -9.12
CA ARG A 23 -1.99 -3.13 -8.31
C ARG A 23 -3.15 -2.60 -9.16
N SER A 24 -2.85 -2.06 -10.34
CA SER A 24 -3.88 -1.61 -11.28
C SER A 24 -4.76 -2.78 -11.73
N ALA A 25 -4.16 -3.92 -12.10
CA ALA A 25 -4.90 -5.14 -12.45
C ALA A 25 -5.75 -5.67 -11.29
N ALA A 26 -5.34 -5.44 -10.04
CA ALA A 26 -6.10 -5.78 -8.84
C ALA A 26 -7.18 -4.74 -8.47
N GLY A 27 -7.41 -3.70 -9.28
CA GLY A 27 -8.47 -2.72 -9.07
C GLY A 27 -8.05 -1.46 -8.31
N ALA A 28 -6.76 -1.16 -8.20
CA ALA A 28 -6.33 0.13 -7.69
C ALA A 28 -6.40 1.24 -8.75
N ILE A 29 -6.88 2.41 -8.36
CA ILE A 29 -7.15 3.54 -9.25
C ILE A 29 -6.02 4.58 -9.14
N ASP A 30 -5.87 5.20 -7.98
CA ASP A 30 -4.86 6.25 -7.76
C ASP A 30 -3.91 5.91 -6.63
N VAL A 31 -2.75 6.57 -6.62
CA VAL A 31 -1.75 6.39 -5.57
C VAL A 31 -1.07 7.68 -5.18
N GLU A 32 -1.05 7.91 -3.88
CA GLU A 32 -0.17 8.87 -3.23
C GLU A 32 0.59 8.17 -2.11
N PHE A 33 1.79 8.64 -1.80
CA PHE A 33 2.48 8.22 -0.61
C PHE A 33 3.21 9.39 0.04
N VAL A 34 3.25 9.36 1.36
CA VAL A 34 3.93 10.36 2.19
C VAL A 34 4.73 9.66 3.27
N THR A 35 5.69 10.36 3.85
CA THR A 35 6.42 9.89 5.03
C THR A 35 6.13 10.81 6.21
N ARG A 36 6.37 10.35 7.43
CA ARG A 36 6.29 11.24 8.59
C ARG A 36 7.48 12.19 8.58
N HIS A 37 7.24 13.42 9.03
CA HIS A 37 8.29 14.41 9.18
C HIS A 37 9.33 14.01 10.25
N ASP A 38 8.89 13.33 11.32
CA ASP A 38 9.71 12.88 12.45
C ASP A 38 10.30 11.47 12.27
N ASP A 39 9.74 10.67 11.36
CA ASP A 39 10.21 9.33 11.03
C ASP A 39 10.04 9.04 9.52
N PRO A 40 11.10 9.27 8.71
CA PRO A 40 11.06 9.06 7.28
C PRO A 40 11.01 7.56 6.89
N LYS A 41 11.15 6.65 7.86
CA LYS A 41 11.04 5.20 7.63
C LYS A 41 9.60 4.73 7.65
N THR A 42 8.67 5.50 8.20
CA THR A 42 7.24 5.18 8.14
C THR A 42 6.64 5.80 6.89
N VAL A 43 6.19 4.93 5.97
CA VAL A 43 5.51 5.33 4.74
C VAL A 43 4.01 5.13 4.88
N TYR A 44 3.24 6.16 4.53
CA TYR A 44 1.80 6.09 4.35
C TYR A 44 1.49 6.02 2.86
N VAL A 45 0.67 5.06 2.46
CA VAL A 45 0.16 4.92 1.10
C VAL A 45 -1.33 5.18 1.11
N LEU A 46 -1.75 6.20 0.37
CA LEU A 46 -3.14 6.52 0.14
C LEU A 46 -3.52 5.98 -1.23
N ARG A 47 -4.60 5.19 -1.25
CA ARG A 47 -5.04 4.53 -2.47
C ARG A 47 -6.55 4.43 -2.54
N GLN A 48 -7.07 4.64 -3.75
CA GLN A 48 -8.44 4.34 -4.12
C GLN A 48 -8.49 2.98 -4.81
N TRP A 49 -9.55 2.23 -4.51
CA TRP A 49 -9.82 0.90 -5.06
C TRP A 49 -11.21 0.87 -5.67
N THR A 50 -11.41 0.03 -6.67
CA THR A 50 -12.72 -0.19 -7.32
C THR A 50 -13.75 -0.77 -6.35
N SER A 51 -13.34 -1.58 -5.38
CA SER A 51 -14.18 -2.08 -4.30
C SER A 51 -13.36 -2.43 -3.06
N LEU A 52 -14.06 -2.59 -1.92
CA LEU A 52 -13.45 -3.10 -0.69
C LEU A 52 -12.91 -4.53 -0.88
N GLU A 53 -13.68 -5.38 -1.56
CA GLU A 53 -13.32 -6.77 -1.84
C GLU A 53 -12.03 -6.88 -2.68
N ALA A 54 -11.89 -6.05 -3.72
CA ALA A 54 -10.69 -6.02 -4.56
C ALA A 54 -9.43 -5.71 -3.73
N PHE A 55 -9.53 -4.75 -2.81
CA PHE A 55 -8.45 -4.46 -1.88
C PHE A 55 -8.18 -5.64 -0.94
N GLN A 56 -9.22 -6.25 -0.36
CA GLN A 56 -9.04 -7.36 0.59
C GLN A 56 -8.32 -8.53 -0.06
N ILE A 57 -8.72 -8.92 -1.28
CA ILE A 57 -8.05 -9.96 -2.08
C ILE A 57 -6.56 -9.60 -2.26
N TYR A 58 -6.27 -8.38 -2.73
CA TYR A 58 -4.90 -7.92 -2.93
C TYR A 58 -4.07 -7.92 -1.64
N ALA A 59 -4.66 -7.49 -0.52
CA ALA A 59 -3.99 -7.37 0.77
C ALA A 59 -3.70 -8.73 1.42
N THR A 60 -4.48 -9.76 1.08
CA THR A 60 -4.29 -11.14 1.55
C THR A 60 -3.48 -12.02 0.60
N ASP A 61 -3.10 -11.50 -0.57
CA ASP A 61 -2.33 -12.24 -1.57
C ASP A 61 -0.88 -12.49 -1.07
N PRO A 62 -0.42 -13.75 -0.96
CA PRO A 62 0.94 -14.08 -0.51
C PRO A 62 2.04 -13.43 -1.36
N GLU A 63 1.81 -13.25 -2.66
CA GLU A 63 2.78 -12.61 -3.53
C GLU A 63 2.83 -11.09 -3.26
N THR A 64 1.79 -10.49 -2.68
CA THR A 64 1.81 -9.08 -2.24
C THR A 64 2.68 -8.94 -1.00
N GLU A 65 2.54 -9.86 -0.04
CA GLU A 65 3.39 -9.88 1.16
C GLU A 65 4.86 -10.06 0.78
N LYS A 66 5.17 -11.00 -0.12
CA LYS A 66 6.52 -11.24 -0.63
C LYS A 66 7.12 -10.00 -1.29
N ALA A 67 6.35 -9.32 -2.15
CA ALA A 67 6.80 -8.09 -2.80
C ALA A 67 7.07 -6.97 -1.78
N MET A 68 6.23 -6.83 -0.75
CA MET A 68 6.47 -5.85 0.32
C MET A 68 7.73 -6.15 1.13
N ARG A 69 7.97 -7.42 1.48
CA ARG A 69 9.19 -7.83 2.20
C ARG A 69 10.44 -7.58 1.35
N ALA A 70 10.40 -7.90 0.06
CA ALA A 70 11.49 -7.62 -0.88
C ALA A 70 11.75 -6.11 -1.01
N ALA A 71 10.71 -5.29 -0.92
CA ALA A 71 10.81 -3.83 -0.89
C ALA A 71 11.38 -3.26 0.43
N GLY A 72 11.61 -4.10 1.45
CA GLY A 72 12.18 -3.73 2.74
C GLY A 72 11.15 -3.43 3.83
N VAL A 73 9.87 -3.78 3.62
CA VAL A 73 8.83 -3.63 4.65
C VAL A 73 9.09 -4.63 5.76
N THR A 74 9.30 -4.13 6.97
CA THR A 74 9.71 -4.95 8.13
C THR A 74 8.58 -5.32 9.07
N GLY A 75 7.40 -4.71 8.93
CA GLY A 75 6.25 -4.92 9.81
C GLY A 75 4.95 -5.15 9.05
N LYS A 76 3.97 -5.78 9.73
CA LYS A 76 2.61 -5.87 9.20
C LYS A 76 2.03 -4.46 9.08
N PRO A 77 1.50 -4.08 7.92
CA PRO A 77 0.91 -2.76 7.75
C PRO A 77 -0.38 -2.59 8.54
N THR A 78 -0.59 -1.37 9.02
CA THR A 78 -1.90 -0.96 9.53
C THR A 78 -2.73 -0.44 8.36
N VAL A 79 -3.99 -0.85 8.29
CA VAL A 79 -4.91 -0.48 7.21
C VAL A 79 -6.12 0.24 7.78
N LEU A 80 -6.39 1.44 7.27
CA LEU A 80 -7.62 2.19 7.51
C LEU A 80 -8.44 2.25 6.21
N MET A 81 -9.61 1.61 6.23
CA MET A 81 -10.59 1.66 5.15
C MET A 81 -11.47 2.90 5.31
N LEU A 82 -11.58 3.69 4.24
CA LEU A 82 -12.39 4.89 4.19
C LEU A 82 -13.40 4.71 3.06
N GLY A 83 -14.68 4.90 3.36
CA GLY A 83 -15.76 4.90 2.38
C GLY A 83 -16.59 6.16 2.54
N THR A 84 -17.20 6.62 1.45
CA THR A 84 -18.24 7.64 1.52
C THR A 84 -19.51 6.93 1.97
N ASN A 85 -19.83 6.97 3.27
CA ASN A 85 -21.12 6.48 3.73
C ASN A 85 -22.21 7.24 2.96
N LYS A 86 -22.95 6.55 2.09
CA LYS A 86 -24.32 6.94 1.76
C LYS A 86 -25.20 6.36 2.87
N HIS A 87 -25.22 7.04 4.01
CA HIS A 87 -26.36 7.05 4.90
C HIS A 87 -26.91 8.47 4.88
#